data_AF-A0A0R3U544-F1
#
_entry.id   AF-A0A0R3U544-F1
#
_cell.length_a   1.000
_cell.length_b   1.000
_cell.length_c   1.000
_cell.angle_alpha   90.00
_cell.angle_beta   90.00
_cell.angle_gamma   90.00
#
_symmetry.space_group_name_H-M   'P 1'
#
loop_
_entity.id
_entity.type
_entity.pdbx_description
1 polymer ?
#
loop_
_entity_poly.entity_id
_entity_poly.type
_entity_poly.pdbx_seq_one_letter_code
_entity_poly.pdbx_strand_id
1 'polypeptide(L)'
;MLVDRQSSQAAPASTSSIDGLSNSISEFSYDPENGVTFESWYRRYEDLFRVDLASQDDAWKVRLLTRKLGPAELKRYTDTILPKSSIDFTFGENIQNRKSRFAEHTSLFSTRYQCLKLAIGEFDDFLDHLAVVNLECEKSQFKSMADDQLKIHSHMQPSNP
;
A
#
# COMPACT_ATOMS: atom_id res chain seq x y z
N MET A 1 -16.76 14.15 -63.26
CA MET A 1 -16.01 13.15 -62.48
C MET A 1 -15.79 13.77 -61.11
N LEU A 2 -16.75 13.74 -60.17
CA LEU A 2 -17.13 12.67 -59.24
C LEU A 2 -16.00 12.23 -58.26
N VAL A 3 -16.15 12.79 -57.05
CA VAL A 3 -15.80 12.38 -55.67
C VAL A 3 -14.35 12.32 -55.18
N ASP A 4 -14.05 13.33 -54.35
CA ASP A 4 -13.23 13.30 -53.15
C ASP A 4 -13.38 12.00 -52.35
N ARG A 5 -12.25 11.42 -51.94
CA ARG A 5 -12.17 10.35 -50.94
C ARG A 5 -11.29 10.81 -49.79
N GLN A 6 -11.89 11.58 -48.89
CA GLN A 6 -11.28 11.93 -47.62
C GLN A 6 -11.31 10.68 -46.72
N SER A 7 -10.13 10.11 -46.48
CA SER A 7 -9.97 9.02 -45.52
C SER A 7 -10.01 9.61 -44.11
N SER A 8 -11.18 9.56 -43.47
CA SER A 8 -11.32 9.82 -42.03
C SER A 8 -10.59 8.73 -41.26
N GLN A 9 -9.38 9.03 -40.79
CA GLN A 9 -8.68 8.18 -39.84
C GLN A 9 -9.25 8.46 -38.45
N ALA A 10 -10.08 7.53 -37.95
CA ALA A 10 -10.59 7.57 -36.60
C ALA A 10 -9.42 7.42 -35.60
N ALA A 11 -9.29 8.38 -34.69
CA ALA A 11 -8.36 8.29 -33.56
C ALA A 11 -8.78 7.13 -32.64
N PRO A 12 -7.84 6.39 -32.04
CA PRO A 12 -8.16 5.26 -31.17
C PRO A 12 -8.71 5.79 -29.83
N ALA A 13 -10.03 5.83 -29.69
CA ALA A 13 -10.70 6.19 -28.44
C ALA A 13 -10.40 5.21 -27.27
N SER A 14 -9.75 4.07 -27.56
CA SER A 14 -9.42 3.04 -26.57
C SER A 14 -8.15 3.32 -25.76
N THR A 15 -7.15 4.03 -26.32
CA THR A 15 -5.89 4.30 -25.59
C THR A 15 -6.06 5.41 -24.55
N SER A 16 -6.87 6.43 -24.85
CA SER A 16 -7.16 7.53 -23.91
C SER A 16 -7.83 7.05 -22.63
N SER A 17 -8.64 5.99 -22.70
CA SER A 17 -9.32 5.42 -21.54
C SER A 17 -8.35 4.68 -20.61
N ILE A 18 -7.39 3.91 -21.16
CA ILE A 18 -6.42 3.14 -20.36
C ILE A 18 -5.43 4.06 -19.65
N ASP A 19 -4.98 5.12 -20.32
CA ASP A 19 -4.11 6.11 -19.71
C ASP A 19 -4.83 6.86 -18.57
N GLY A 20 -6.12 7.16 -18.73
CA GLY A 20 -6.96 7.72 -17.68
C GLY A 20 -7.05 6.83 -16.44
N LEU A 21 -7.33 5.53 -16.63
CA LEU A 21 -7.38 4.53 -15.56
C LEU A 21 -6.02 4.33 -14.89
N SER A 22 -4.94 4.38 -15.67
CA SER A 22 -3.58 4.30 -15.16
C SER A 22 -3.26 5.53 -14.31
N ASN A 23 -3.72 6.71 -14.70
CA ASN A 23 -3.51 7.96 -13.98
C ASN A 23 -4.36 8.06 -12.70
N SER A 24 -5.53 7.41 -12.65
CA SER A 24 -6.37 7.40 -11.43
C SER A 24 -5.78 6.59 -10.28
N ILE A 25 -4.81 5.71 -10.54
CA ILE A 25 -4.08 4.99 -9.49
C ILE A 25 -3.10 5.96 -8.83
N SER A 26 -3.28 6.23 -7.53
CA SER A 26 -2.35 7.04 -6.74
C SER A 26 -0.98 6.39 -6.64
N GLU A 27 0.07 7.17 -6.42
CA GLU A 27 1.37 6.61 -6.06
C GLU A 27 1.28 5.85 -4.72
N PHE A 28 2.10 4.81 -4.58
CA PHE A 28 2.25 4.03 -3.35
C PHE A 28 3.46 4.54 -2.56
N SER A 29 3.22 4.93 -1.31
CA SER A 29 4.25 5.27 -0.34
C SER A 29 4.05 4.36 0.87
N TYR A 30 5.07 3.60 1.24
CA TYR A 30 4.99 2.60 2.29
C TYR A 30 5.17 3.25 3.65
N ASP A 31 4.14 3.13 4.49
CA ASP A 31 4.14 3.63 5.86
C ASP A 31 3.45 2.59 6.76
N PRO A 32 4.20 1.61 7.28
CA PRO A 32 3.65 0.56 8.11
C PRO A 32 3.17 1.05 9.48
N GLU A 33 3.68 2.20 9.97
CA GLU A 33 3.27 2.74 11.28
C GLU A 33 1.84 3.29 11.19
N ASN A 34 1.49 3.90 10.06
CA ASN A 34 0.14 4.38 9.79
C ASN A 34 -0.74 3.35 9.04
N GLY A 35 -0.30 2.08 8.94
CA GLY A 35 -1.05 1.00 8.28
C GLY A 35 -1.15 1.12 6.74
N VAL A 36 -0.31 1.96 6.12
CA VAL A 36 -0.18 2.09 4.67
C VAL A 36 0.75 0.99 4.16
N THR A 37 0.16 -0.20 3.96
CA THR A 37 0.81 -1.37 3.38
C THR A 37 0.47 -1.49 1.90
N PHE A 38 1.21 -2.32 1.17
CA PHE A 38 0.85 -2.58 -0.23
C PHE A 38 -0.54 -3.22 -0.35
N GLU A 39 -0.93 -4.05 0.62
CA GLU A 39 -2.26 -4.65 0.66
C GLU A 39 -3.37 -3.62 0.83
N SER A 40 -3.26 -2.71 1.80
CA SER A 40 -4.27 -1.67 2.04
C SER A 40 -4.38 -0.70 0.86
N TRP A 41 -3.24 -0.34 0.26
CA TRP A 41 -3.21 0.48 -0.96
C TRP A 41 -3.84 -0.25 -2.16
N TYR A 42 -3.48 -1.51 -2.41
CA TYR A 42 -3.93 -2.29 -3.57
C TYR A 42 -5.42 -2.60 -3.52
N ARG A 43 -5.99 -2.84 -2.33
CA ARG A 43 -7.42 -3.11 -2.14
C ARG A 43 -8.31 -2.04 -2.77
N ARG A 44 -7.86 -0.78 -2.81
CA ARG A 44 -8.61 0.34 -3.45
C ARG A 44 -8.71 0.21 -4.97
N TYR A 45 -7.81 -0.54 -5.58
CA TYR A 45 -7.67 -0.68 -7.03
C TYR A 45 -7.88 -2.13 -7.48
N GLU A 46 -8.17 -3.07 -6.58
CA GLU A 46 -8.33 -4.49 -6.91
C GLU A 46 -9.41 -4.71 -7.97
N ASP A 47 -10.56 -4.04 -7.82
CA ASP A 47 -11.66 -4.10 -8.79
C ASP A 47 -11.28 -3.52 -10.15
N LEU A 48 -10.49 -2.44 -10.17
CA LEU A 48 -9.96 -1.83 -11.40
C LEU A 48 -9.10 -2.84 -12.18
N PHE A 49 -8.24 -3.60 -11.48
CA PHE A 49 -7.43 -4.65 -12.11
C PHE A 49 -8.25 -5.86 -12.56
N ARG A 50 -9.32 -6.19 -11.82
CA ARG A 50 -10.18 -7.35 -12.10
C ARG A 50 -11.18 -7.11 -13.22
N VAL A 51 -11.69 -5.88 -13.37
CA VAL A 51 -12.77 -5.54 -14.30
C VAL A 51 -12.23 -4.70 -15.46
N ASP A 52 -11.75 -3.49 -15.19
CA ASP A 52 -11.43 -2.52 -16.24
C ASP A 52 -10.12 -2.84 -16.97
N LEU A 53 -9.16 -3.44 -16.26
CA LEU A 53 -7.87 -3.85 -16.81
C LEU A 53 -7.79 -5.37 -17.04
N ALA A 54 -8.92 -6.09 -17.00
CA ALA A 54 -8.96 -7.54 -17.16
C ALA A 54 -8.29 -8.01 -18.46
N SER A 55 -8.49 -7.26 -19.54
CA SER A 55 -7.97 -7.53 -20.89
C SER A 55 -6.47 -7.31 -21.06
N GLN A 56 -5.81 -6.66 -20.09
CA GLN A 56 -4.37 -6.40 -20.15
C GLN A 56 -3.57 -7.63 -19.73
N ASP A 57 -2.43 -7.84 -20.39
CA ASP A 57 -1.52 -8.92 -20.03
C ASP A 57 -0.83 -8.67 -18.68
N ASP A 58 -0.35 -9.75 -18.07
CA ASP A 58 0.28 -9.70 -16.76
C ASP A 58 1.53 -8.80 -16.74
N ALA A 59 2.35 -8.84 -17.80
CA ALA A 59 3.53 -8.00 -17.88
C ALA A 59 3.16 -6.50 -17.94
N TRP A 60 2.07 -6.14 -18.62
CA TRP A 60 1.54 -4.79 -18.63
C TRP A 60 1.08 -4.35 -17.25
N LYS A 61 0.30 -5.18 -16.55
CA LYS A 61 -0.18 -4.89 -15.19
C LYS A 61 0.96 -4.75 -14.19
N VAL A 62 1.98 -5.61 -14.28
CA VAL A 62 3.19 -5.55 -13.44
C VAL A 62 4.00 -4.28 -13.73
N ARG A 63 4.16 -3.89 -15.00
CA ARG A 63 4.80 -2.62 -15.36
C ARG A 63 4.05 -1.41 -14.80
N LEU A 64 2.71 -1.40 -14.88
CA LEU A 64 1.90 -0.34 -14.32
C LEU A 64 2.10 -0.21 -12.80
N LEU A 65 2.01 -1.32 -12.05
CA LEU A 65 2.25 -1.31 -10.62
C LEU A 65 3.67 -0.87 -10.23
N THR A 66 4.66 -1.18 -11.05
CA THR A 66 6.04 -0.74 -10.83
C THR A 66 6.17 0.78 -10.98
N ARG A 67 5.50 1.36 -11.98
CA ARG A 67 5.47 2.82 -12.20
C ARG A 67 4.74 3.58 -11.09
N LYS A 68 3.88 2.91 -10.33
CA LYS A 68 3.12 3.50 -9.21
C LYS A 68 3.81 3.34 -7.86
N LEU A 69 4.99 2.73 -7.80
CA LEU A 69 5.81 2.76 -6.59
C LEU A 69 6.45 4.14 -6.44
N GLY A 70 6.42 4.68 -5.23
CA GLY A 70 7.19 5.86 -4.87
C GLY A 70 8.70 5.64 -5.03
N PRO A 71 9.51 6.71 -5.06
CA PRO A 71 10.94 6.62 -5.34
C PRO A 71 11.70 5.71 -4.36
N ALA A 72 11.35 5.77 -3.08
CA ALA A 72 11.97 4.96 -2.03
C ALA A 72 11.59 3.48 -2.18
N GLU A 73 10.31 3.20 -2.44
CA GLU A 73 9.76 1.86 -2.63
C GLU A 73 10.30 1.21 -3.90
N LEU A 74 10.40 1.97 -4.98
CA LEU A 74 10.99 1.53 -6.24
C LEU A 74 12.46 1.16 -6.05
N LYS A 75 13.23 2.00 -5.35
CA LYS A 75 14.62 1.70 -5.01
C LYS A 75 14.73 0.43 -4.16
N ARG A 76 13.92 0.29 -3.11
CA ARG A 76 13.88 -0.94 -2.29
C ARG A 76 13.52 -2.16 -3.14
N TYR A 77 12.57 -2.02 -4.06
CA TYR A 77 12.14 -3.07 -4.97
C TYR A 77 13.27 -3.49 -5.93
N THR A 78 14.03 -2.55 -6.49
CA THR A 78 15.18 -2.84 -7.37
C THR A 78 16.40 -3.38 -6.62
N ASP A 79 16.64 -2.92 -5.39
CA ASP A 79 17.82 -3.32 -4.61
C ASP A 79 17.69 -4.74 -4.02
N THR A 80 16.45 -5.21 -3.78
CA THR A 80 16.17 -6.54 -3.20
C THR A 80 15.65 -7.56 -4.22
N ILE A 81 15.45 -7.17 -5.47
CA ILE A 81 15.17 -8.07 -6.60
C ILE A 81 16.18 -7.69 -7.67
N LEU A 82 17.21 -8.51 -7.87
CA LEU A 82 17.82 -8.58 -9.20
C LEU A 82 16.65 -8.89 -10.12
N PRO A 83 16.20 -8.00 -11.03
CA PRO A 83 14.99 -8.24 -11.79
C PRO A 83 15.23 -9.50 -12.61
N LYS A 84 14.79 -10.66 -12.11
CA LYS A 84 14.36 -11.74 -12.98
C LYS A 84 13.31 -11.04 -13.82
N SER A 85 13.65 -10.90 -15.09
CA SER A 85 12.97 -10.09 -16.10
C SER A 85 11.47 -9.98 -15.79
N SER A 86 10.86 -8.81 -15.99
CA SER A 86 9.41 -8.59 -15.81
C SER A 86 8.50 -9.53 -16.65
N ILE A 87 9.11 -10.47 -17.37
CA ILE A 87 8.55 -11.55 -18.18
C ILE A 87 8.30 -12.82 -17.34
N ASP A 88 9.00 -13.02 -16.21
CA ASP A 88 9.00 -14.29 -15.47
C ASP A 88 7.96 -14.39 -14.34
N PHE A 89 7.22 -13.32 -14.04
CA PHE A 89 6.22 -13.31 -12.97
C PHE A 89 4.82 -13.12 -13.52
N THR A 90 3.89 -13.99 -13.10
CA THR A 90 2.46 -13.72 -13.27
C THR A 90 2.05 -12.50 -12.45
N PHE A 91 0.94 -11.88 -12.82
CA PHE A 91 0.40 -10.75 -12.08
C PHE A 91 0.10 -11.14 -10.63
N GLY A 92 -0.46 -12.34 -10.41
CA GLY A 92 -0.77 -12.85 -9.08
C GLY A 92 0.47 -13.03 -8.20
N GLU A 93 1.55 -13.63 -8.73
CA GLU A 93 2.81 -13.78 -8.00
C GLU A 93 3.44 -12.42 -7.65
N ASN A 94 3.33 -11.44 -8.55
CA ASN A 94 3.84 -10.10 -8.29
C ASN A 94 3.08 -9.42 -7.12
N ILE A 95 1.76 -9.55 -7.09
CA ILE A 95 0.93 -9.04 -5.98
C ILE A 95 1.37 -9.70 -4.66
N GLN A 96 1.50 -11.03 -4.63
CA GLN A 96 1.89 -11.73 -3.40
C GLN A 96 3.29 -11.33 -2.92
N ASN A 97 4.25 -11.20 -3.84
CA ASN A 97 5.59 -10.75 -3.50
C ASN A 97 5.58 -9.34 -2.90
N ARG A 98 4.84 -8.41 -3.51
CA ARG A 98 4.73 -7.03 -3.01
C ARG A 98 3.99 -6.95 -1.68
N LYS A 99 2.91 -7.71 -1.51
CA LYS A 99 2.20 -7.84 -0.23
C LYS A 99 3.15 -8.29 0.87
N SER A 100 3.94 -9.34 0.63
CA SER A 100 4.89 -9.86 1.63
C SER A 100 6.00 -8.87 1.96
N ARG A 101 6.46 -8.08 1.00
CA ARG A 101 7.61 -7.17 1.18
C ARG A 101 7.25 -5.83 1.80
N PHE A 102 6.05 -5.36 1.50
CA PHE A 102 5.47 -4.13 2.04
C PHE A 102 4.30 -4.47 2.97
N ALA A 103 4.44 -5.57 3.71
CA ALA A 103 3.53 -5.98 4.77
C ALA A 103 3.79 -5.14 6.01
N GLU A 104 2.81 -5.06 6.89
CA GLU A 104 3.05 -4.56 8.24
C GLU A 104 4.00 -5.53 8.95
N HIS A 105 5.22 -5.09 9.25
CA HIS A 105 6.19 -5.83 10.06
C HIS A 105 6.24 -5.27 11.49
N THR A 106 5.12 -4.76 11.99
CA THR A 106 5.00 -4.33 13.39
C THR A 106 4.96 -5.59 14.26
N SER A 107 5.99 -5.76 15.11
CA SER A 107 5.91 -6.78 16.15
C SER A 107 4.80 -6.43 17.12
N LEU A 108 4.18 -7.43 17.75
CA LEU A 108 3.19 -7.22 18.81
C LEU A 108 3.73 -6.29 19.92
N PHE A 109 5.03 -6.36 20.20
CA PHE A 109 5.70 -5.46 21.14
C PHE A 109 5.69 -4.01 20.63
N SER A 110 6.04 -3.79 19.36
CA SER A 110 6.03 -2.47 18.73
C SER A 110 4.64 -1.86 18.71
N THR A 111 3.62 -2.64 18.34
CA THR A 111 2.22 -2.19 18.33
C THR A 111 1.75 -1.79 19.74
N ARG A 112 2.05 -2.61 20.75
CA ARG A 112 1.73 -2.29 22.16
C ARG A 112 2.45 -1.03 22.63
N TYR A 113 3.72 -0.91 22.31
CA TYR A 113 4.53 0.23 22.69
C TYR A 113 4.02 1.54 22.06
N GLN A 114 3.64 1.51 20.79
CA GLN A 114 3.06 2.67 20.12
C GLN A 114 1.72 3.06 20.74
N CYS A 115 0.85 2.08 21.04
CA CYS A 115 -0.41 2.36 21.73
C CYS A 115 -0.20 3.05 23.09
N LEU A 116 0.84 2.69 23.84
CA LEU A 116 1.17 3.34 25.12
C LEU A 116 1.83 4.72 24.96
N LYS A 117 2.39 5.01 23.79
CA LYS A 117 2.98 6.32 23.47
C LYS A 117 1.97 7.34 23.00
N LEU A 118 0.73 6.94 22.70
CA LEU A 118 -0.31 7.87 22.30
C LEU A 118 -0.54 8.89 23.41
N ALA A 119 -0.30 10.15 23.07
CA ALA A 119 -0.57 11.31 23.91
C ALA A 119 -1.38 12.29 23.07
N ILE A 120 -2.36 12.93 23.70
CA ILE A 120 -3.12 14.00 23.03
C ILE A 120 -2.23 15.24 22.93
N GLY A 121 -2.06 15.76 21.72
CA GLY A 121 -1.38 17.03 21.47
C GLY A 121 -2.21 18.23 21.90
N GLU A 122 -1.57 19.38 22.12
CA GLU A 122 -2.25 20.62 22.57
C GLU A 122 -3.32 21.13 21.59
N PHE A 123 -3.29 20.67 20.34
CA PHE A 123 -4.20 21.09 19.27
C PHE A 123 -4.99 19.94 18.64
N ASP A 124 -4.90 18.73 19.19
CA ASP A 124 -5.60 17.58 18.64
C ASP A 124 -7.11 17.67 18.91
N ASP A 125 -7.92 17.33 17.91
CA ASP A 125 -9.34 17.11 18.14
C ASP A 125 -9.54 15.85 19.00
N PHE A 126 -10.33 15.98 20.07
CA PHE A 126 -10.51 14.90 21.03
C PHE A 126 -11.19 13.66 20.43
N LEU A 127 -12.15 13.83 19.51
CA LEU A 127 -12.85 12.71 18.89
C LEU A 127 -11.95 11.97 17.92
N ASP A 128 -11.16 12.69 17.13
CA ASP A 128 -10.17 12.10 16.24
C ASP A 128 -9.08 11.36 17.04
N HIS A 129 -8.59 11.96 18.13
CA HIS A 129 -7.65 11.31 19.03
C HIS A 129 -8.23 10.03 19.65
N LEU A 130 -9.49 10.07 20.10
CA LEU A 130 -10.17 8.91 20.67
C LEU A 130 -10.32 7.78 19.63
N ALA A 131 -10.62 8.12 18.38
CA ALA A 131 -10.70 7.15 17.29
C ALA A 131 -9.35 6.45 17.05
N VAL A 132 -8.25 7.21 17.07
CA VAL A 132 -6.88 6.68 16.96
C VAL A 132 -6.55 5.78 18.16
N VAL A 133 -6.80 6.23 19.39
CA VAL A 133 -6.56 5.44 20.61
C VAL A 133 -7.33 4.12 20.58
N ASN A 134 -8.60 4.14 20.17
CA ASN A 134 -9.41 2.93 20.11
C ASN A 134 -8.90 1.94 19.06
N LEU A 135 -8.51 2.43 17.88
CA LEU A 135 -7.92 1.61 16.82
C LEU A 135 -6.62 0.93 17.27
N GLU A 136 -5.70 1.70 17.85
CA GLU A 136 -4.41 1.18 18.31
C GLU A 136 -4.56 0.24 19.52
N CYS A 137 -5.51 0.52 20.43
CA CYS A 137 -5.84 -0.40 21.53
C CYS A 137 -6.32 -1.76 21.03
N GLU A 138 -7.17 -1.82 20.01
CA GLU A 138 -7.62 -3.10 19.47
C GLU A 138 -6.47 -3.85 18.76
N LYS A 139 -5.61 -3.15 18.01
CA LYS A 139 -4.42 -3.74 17.38
C LYS A 139 -3.41 -4.28 18.39
N SER A 140 -3.27 -3.65 19.55
CA SER A 140 -2.30 -4.01 20.59
C SER A 140 -2.56 -5.36 21.26
N GLN A 141 -3.78 -5.89 21.14
CA GLN A 141 -4.21 -7.13 21.80
C GLN A 141 -3.86 -7.15 23.30
N PHE A 142 -4.06 -6.04 24.02
CA PHE A 142 -3.81 -6.01 25.47
C PHE A 142 -4.69 -7.01 26.23
N LYS A 143 -5.91 -7.27 25.76
CA LYS A 143 -6.88 -8.19 26.37
C LYS A 143 -6.39 -9.64 26.47
N SER A 144 -5.44 -10.05 25.62
CA SER A 144 -4.87 -11.40 25.61
C SER A 144 -3.53 -11.51 26.34
N MET A 145 -3.09 -10.45 27.03
CA MET A 145 -1.78 -10.39 27.67
C MET A 145 -1.83 -11.02 29.08
N ALA A 146 -0.88 -11.91 29.38
CA ALA A 146 -0.65 -12.41 30.74
C ALA A 146 0.10 -11.38 31.59
N ASP A 147 -0.12 -11.39 32.91
CA ASP A 147 0.45 -10.40 33.85
C ASP A 147 1.97 -10.29 33.81
N ASP A 148 2.69 -11.38 33.54
CA ASP A 148 4.16 -11.33 33.48
C ASP A 148 4.67 -10.66 32.19
N GLN A 149 3.86 -10.63 31.13
CA GLN A 149 4.18 -9.90 29.89
C GLN A 149 3.95 -8.39 30.05
N LEU A 150 3.01 -7.98 30.93
CA LEU A 150 2.79 -6.58 31.30
C LEU A 150 4.01 -5.98 32.02
N LYS A 151 4.66 -6.75 32.92
CA LYS A 151 5.82 -6.29 33.71
C LYS A 151 7.05 -5.96 32.85
N ILE A 152 7.34 -6.79 31.85
CA ILE A 152 8.47 -6.57 30.93
C ILE A 152 8.26 -5.29 30.11
N HIS A 153 7.01 -4.99 29.77
CA HIS A 153 6.67 -3.82 28.96
C HIS A 153 6.73 -2.50 29.73
N SER A 154 6.38 -2.48 31.03
CA SER A 154 6.44 -1.27 31.87
C SER A 154 7.87 -0.87 32.28
N HIS A 155 8.81 -1.81 32.36
CA HIS A 155 10.18 -1.55 32.82
C HIS A 155 11.14 -1.05 31.73
N MET A 156 10.68 -0.95 30.47
CA MET A 156 11.48 -0.42 29.35
C MET A 156 11.18 1.05 29.01
N GLN A 157 10.41 1.76 29.83
CA GLN A 157 10.39 3.22 29.72
C GLN A 157 11.77 3.76 30.13
N PRO A 158 12.42 4.59 29.31
CA PRO A 158 13.65 5.25 29.74
C PRO A 158 13.29 6.08 30.97
N SER A 159 13.99 5.81 32.08
CA SER A 159 13.98 6.67 33.25
C SER A 159 14.40 8.05 32.78
N ASN A 160 13.44 8.96 32.63
CA ASN A 160 13.75 10.33 32.25
C ASN A 160 14.48 10.96 33.46
N PRO A 161 15.69 11.53 33.27
CA PRO A 161 16.41 12.19 34.35
C PRO A 161 15.68 13.45 34.86
#